data_AF-X1RDD9-F1
#
_entry.id   AF-X1RDD9-F1
#
_cell.length_a   1.000
_cell.length_b   1.000
_cell.length_c   1.000
_cell.angle_alpha   90.00
_cell.angle_beta   90.00
_cell.angle_gamma   90.00
#
_symmetry.space_group_name_H-M   'P 1'
#
loop_
_entity.id
_entity.type
_entity.pdbx_description
1 polymer ?
#
loop_
_entity_poly.entity_id
_entity_poly.type
_entity_poly.pdbx_seq_one_letter_code
_entity_poly.pdbx_strand_id
1 'polypeptide(L)' 'GEVLMLTPEKIEQAIKDAHERRPGVILPTMEIYDAIAQAQHQEDVDWLEKYRGTDTRTHIALIIPREQWQAFKEARRL' A
#
# COMPACT_ATOMS: atom_id res chain seq x y z
N GLY A 1 -11.83 -12.28 4.84
CA GLY A 1 -12.33 -11.09 4.14
C GLY A 1 -11.89 -11.16 2.71
N GLU A 2 -12.75 -10.77 1.76
CA GLU A 2 -12.33 -10.59 0.37
C GLU A 2 -11.29 -9.47 0.32
N VAL A 3 -10.14 -9.76 -0.31
CA VAL A 3 -9.11 -8.75 -0.57
C VAL A 3 -9.64 -7.86 -1.68
N LEU A 4 -10.01 -6.62 -1.35
CA LEU A 4 -10.49 -5.66 -2.33
C LEU A 4 -9.34 -5.30 -3.27
N MET A 5 -9.44 -5.64 -4.55
CA MET A 5 -8.41 -5.25 -5.51
C MET A 5 -8.42 -3.73 -5.68
N LEU A 6 -7.28 -3.08 -5.42
CA LEU A 6 -7.16 -1.64 -5.60
C LEU A 6 -6.89 -1.31 -7.07
N THR A 7 -7.56 -0.27 -7.57
CA THR A 7 -7.22 0.30 -8.87
C THR A 7 -5.93 1.13 -8.76
N PRO A 8 -5.20 1.35 -9.86
CA PRO A 8 -4.01 2.21 -9.85
C PRO A 8 -4.26 3.60 -9.25
N GLU A 9 -5.45 4.18 -9.46
CA GLU A 9 -5.84 5.49 -8.93
C GLU A 9 -5.99 5.46 -7.40
N LYS A 10 -6.56 4.38 -6.85
CA LYS A 10 -6.66 4.22 -5.39
C LYS A 10 -5.30 4.02 -4.74
N ILE A 11 -4.38 3.30 -5.39
CA ILE A 11 -2.99 3.18 -4.95
C ILE A 11 -2.34 4.56 -4.93
N GLU A 12 -2.48 5.35 -5.99
CA GLU A 12 -1.92 6.71 -6.02
C GLU A 12 -2.50 7.60 -4.92
N GLN A 13 -3.82 7.56 -4.71
CA GLN A 13 -4.46 8.36 -3.67
C GLN A 13 -3.95 7.99 -2.28
N ALA A 14 -3.81 6.69 -1.99
CA ALA A 14 -3.24 6.23 -0.71
C ALA A 14 -1.81 6.75 -0.48
N ILE A 15 -0.98 6.77 -1.53
CA ILE A 15 0.38 7.31 -1.46
C ILE A 15 0.35 8.83 -1.24
N LYS A 16 -0.53 9.55 -1.94
CA LYS A 16 -0.71 11.00 -1.77
C LYS A 16 -1.14 11.35 -0.36
N ASP A 17 -2.18 10.68 0.15
CA ASP A 17 -2.70 10.87 1.50
C ASP A 17 -1.60 10.63 2.55
N ALA A 18 -0.75 9.60 2.35
CA ALA A 18 0.38 9.34 3.24
C ALA A 18 1.39 10.50 3.24
N HIS A 19 1.72 11.06 2.07
CA HIS A 19 2.63 12.20 1.96
C HIS A 19 2.03 13.47 2.55
N GLU A 20 0.72 13.69 2.40
CA GLU A 20 0.01 14.83 2.97
C GLU A 20 -0.01 14.81 4.51
N ARG A 21 -0.02 13.62 5.13
CA ARG A 21 0.10 13.48 6.59
C ARG A 21 1.49 13.88 7.11
N ARG A 22 2.53 13.79 6.27
CA ARG A 22 3.93 14.08 6.64
C ARG A 22 4.62 14.90 5.54
N PRO A 23 4.18 16.16 5.33
CA PRO A 23 4.69 16.98 4.24
C PRO A 23 6.18 17.27 4.43
N GLY A 24 6.95 17.18 3.35
CA GLY A 24 8.39 17.44 3.36
C GLY A 24 9.27 16.29 3.84
N VAL A 25 8.68 15.15 4.21
CA VAL A 25 9.42 13.93 4.56
C VAL A 25 9.38 12.96 3.39
N ILE A 26 10.54 12.43 3.00
CA ILE A 26 10.58 11.27 2.10
C ILE A 26 10.10 10.07 2.90
N LEU A 27 8.91 9.58 2.58
CA LEU A 27 8.36 8.42 3.28
C LEU A 27 9.21 7.18 3.01
N PRO A 28 9.58 6.42 4.05
CA PRO A 28 10.13 5.09 3.87
C PRO A 28 9.18 4.22 3.07
N THR A 29 9.74 3.34 2.25
CA THR A 29 8.99 2.38 1.43
C THR A 29 7.92 1.61 2.22
N MET A 30 8.17 1.26 3.48
CA MET A 30 7.19 0.59 4.34
C MET A 30 5.96 1.45 4.67
N GLU A 31 6.13 2.75 4.92
CA GLU A 31 5.01 3.64 5.23
C GLU A 31 4.09 3.84 4.01
N ILE A 32 4.69 3.84 2.82
CA ILE A 32 3.95 3.87 1.54
C ILE A 32 3.10 2.61 1.39
N TYR A 33 3.65 1.43 1.72
CA TYR A 33 2.89 0.18 1.64
C TYR A 33 1.81 0.05 2.71
N ASP A 34 2.07 0.50 3.93
CA ASP A 34 1.06 0.52 4.99
C ASP A 34 -0.13 1.41 4.61
N ALA A 35 0.12 2.54 3.95
CA ALA A 35 -0.95 3.40 3.47
C ALA A 35 -1.80 2.72 2.38
N ILE A 36 -1.16 1.98 1.47
CA ILE A 36 -1.87 1.20 0.44
C ILE A 36 -2.66 0.05 1.08
N ALA A 37 -2.10 -0.62 2.08
CA ALA A 37 -2.78 -1.66 2.84
C ALA A 37 -4.02 -1.13 3.58
N GLN A 38 -3.92 0.04 4.21
CA GLN A 38 -5.05 0.71 4.84
C GLN A 38 -6.15 1.04 3.82
N ALA A 39 -5.78 1.47 2.61
CA ALA A 39 -6.75 1.74 1.55
C ALA A 39 -7.43 0.46 1.03
N GLN A 40 -6.74 -0.67 1.10
CA GLN A 40 -7.22 -1.99 0.68
C GLN A 40 -8.11 -2.67 1.72
N HIS A 41 -7.76 -2.50 2.98
CA HIS A 41 -8.44 -3.03 4.15
C HIS A 41 -8.99 -1.85 4.95
N GLN A 42 -10.07 -1.25 4.44
CA GLN A 42 -10.68 -0.03 4.99
C GLN A 42 -11.07 -0.12 6.49
N GLU A 43 -11.05 -1.31 7.10
CA GLU A 43 -11.52 -1.55 8.47
C GLU A 43 -10.68 -2.54 9.32
N ASP A 44 -9.56 -3.09 8.82
CA ASP A 44 -8.87 -4.22 9.50
C ASP A 44 -7.53 -3.79 10.13
N VAL A 45 -7.60 -3.00 11.20
CA VAL A 45 -6.42 -2.51 11.97
C VAL A 45 -5.62 -3.68 12.56
N ASP A 46 -6.30 -4.78 12.91
CA ASP A 46 -5.71 -6.03 13.42
C ASP A 46 -4.77 -6.69 12.41
N TRP A 47 -5.03 -6.49 11.11
CA TRP A 47 -4.19 -7.04 10.05
C TRP A 47 -2.84 -6.30 9.99
N LEU A 48 -2.83 -4.98 10.15
CA LEU A 48 -1.60 -4.18 10.16
C LEU A 48 -0.72 -4.50 11.38
N GLU A 49 -1.31 -4.70 12.56
CA GLU A 49 -0.55 -5.06 13.76
C GLU A 49 0.05 -6.47 13.64
N LYS A 50 -0.65 -7.41 13.01
CA LYS A 50 -0.18 -8.79 12.82
C LYS A 50 1.07 -8.92 11.94
N TYR A 51 1.29 -7.97 11.03
CA TYR A 51 2.42 -7.97 10.10
C TYR A 51 3.43 -6.84 10.34
N ARG A 52 3.25 -6.08 11.43
CA ARG A 52 4.20 -5.07 11.91
C ARG A 52 5.49 -5.73 12.41
N GLY A 53 6.32 -6.23 11.49
CA GLY A 53 7.56 -6.95 11.78
C GLY A 53 8.04 -7.93 10.70
N THR A 54 7.23 -8.20 9.67
CA THR A 54 7.66 -9.03 8.53
C THR A 54 8.52 -8.25 7.54
N ASP A 55 9.48 -8.93 6.90
CA ASP A 55 10.33 -8.37 5.85
C ASP A 55 9.50 -7.70 4.73
N THR A 56 9.99 -6.57 4.24
CA THR A 56 9.36 -5.71 3.23
C THR A 56 8.81 -6.50 2.04
N ARG A 57 9.49 -7.58 1.62
CA ARG A 57 9.10 -8.38 0.46
C ARG A 57 7.88 -9.26 0.72
N THR A 58 7.76 -9.79 1.94
CA THR A 58 6.59 -10.54 2.40
C THR A 58 5.41 -9.60 2.63
N HIS A 59 5.66 -8.40 3.17
CA HIS A 59 4.65 -7.36 3.36
C HIS A 59 4.03 -6.92 2.02
N ILE A 60 4.86 -6.65 1.00
CA ILE A 60 4.38 -6.29 -0.35
C ILE A 60 3.49 -7.39 -0.94
N ALA A 61 3.92 -8.65 -0.87
CA ALA A 61 3.20 -9.76 -1.49
C ALA A 61 1.86 -10.08 -0.80
N LEU A 62 1.73 -9.74 0.49
CA LEU A 62 0.50 -9.93 1.26
C LEU A 62 -0.49 -8.78 1.09
N ILE A 63 0.02 -7.56 0.87
CA ILE A 63 -0.80 -6.36 0.72
C ILE A 63 -1.25 -6.24 -0.74
N ILE A 64 -0.33 -6.01 -1.67
CA ILE A 64 -0.67 -5.75 -3.08
C ILE A 64 -0.28 -6.98 -3.90
N PRO A 65 -1.25 -7.70 -4.51
CA PRO A 65 -0.93 -8.75 -5.46
C PRO A 65 0.04 -8.23 -6.53
N ARG A 66 1.06 -9.03 -6.86
CA ARG A 66 2.11 -8.66 -7.83
C ARG A 66 1.55 -8.08 -9.13
N GLU A 67 0.43 -8.62 -9.60
CA GLU A 67 -0.25 -8.18 -10.82
C GLU A 67 -0.78 -6.74 -10.72
N GLN A 68 -1.36 -6.35 -9.59
CA GLN A 68 -1.80 -4.97 -9.35
C GLN A 68 -0.62 -4.01 -9.28
N TRP A 69 0.48 -4.42 -8.66
CA TRP A 69 1.70 -3.60 -8.62
C TRP A 69 2.30 -3.41 -10.02
N GLN A 70 2.27 -4.45 -10.86
CA GLN A 70 2.71 -4.32 -12.25
C GLN A 70 1.78 -3.41 -13.05
N ALA A 71 0.47 -3.59 -12.93
CA ALA A 71 -0.52 -2.72 -13.59
C ALA A 71 -0.36 -1.25 -13.20
N PHE A 72 -0.10 -0.97 -11.91
CA PHE A 72 0.20 0.38 -11.44
C PHE A 72 1.46 0.96 -12.10
N LYS A 73 2.56 0.19 -12.15
CA LYS A 73 3.80 0.64 -12.79
C LYS A 73 3.65 0.86 -14.29
N GLU A 74 2.96 -0.03 -14.99
CA GLU A 74 2.68 0.10 -16.42
C GLU A 74 1.86 1.36 -16.73
N ALA A 75 0.79 1.61 -15.95
CA ALA A 75 -0.04 2.80 -16.09
C ALA A 75 0.74 4.12 -15.90
N ARG A 76 1.87 4.07 -15.16
CA ARG A 76 2.71 5.24 -14.83
C ARG A 76 4.07 5.26 -15.50
N ARG A 77 4.40 4.24 -16.30
CA ARG A 77 5.72 4.06 -16.94
C ARG A 77 6.89 4.12 -15.94
N LEU A 78 6.71 3.47 -14.79
CA LEU A 78 7.69 3.36 -13.70
C LEU A 78 8.52 2.07 -13.78
#